data_AF-A0A7Y7BCC3-F1
#
_entry.id   AF-A0A7Y7BCC3-F1
#
_cell.length_a   1.000
_cell.length_b   1.000
_cell.length_c   1.000
_cell.angle_alpha   90.00
_cell.angle_beta   90.00
_cell.angle_gamma   90.00
#
_symmetry.space_group_name_H-M   'P 1'
#
loop_
_entity.id
_entity.type
_entity.pdbx_description
1 polymer ?
#
loop_
_entity_poly.entity_id
_entity_poly.type
_entity_poly.pdbx_seq_one_letter_code
_entity_poly.pdbx_strand_id
1 'polypeptide(L)'
;MNQHTFKLVLLSFLLIWSCHSSENKDSVINVSDQFNSYSLQLNPPKANWIDLIDKVKIVGLEETEESLLGKIDNLTITDDKIAYGRVGENTMFFFDRNGKFINKFNRKGDGPEEYATLWDYWLGDEVVRIHDPGHKRVVDYSFGGEFIKETKLPYLATHAIGDDEQLWLDMTTGYVKDSIYARLVKYQPSTKEESYYLKQDKMDAFILQFNQNTFRRYKEDILFKEFLSDSVYLIQNGASQPFMHFNFGEDYFWKGEALSYNIQEGMPEIQRAGKVWQIVTTIGEQMVYLKCFTNTSMRAYRSYLLNRQSGNQTELDFGMGADQTFSFDVHLWHENQLVISMLSSEVGELLNRLDEDQYSFEGESSLDMVESSENPALLFITFKNTLN
;
A
#
# COMPACT_ATOMS: atom_id res chain seq x y z
N MET A 1 -73.96 -27.42 19.40
CA MET A 1 -73.01 -28.50 19.77
C MET A 1 -71.75 -28.34 18.93
N ASN A 2 -70.75 -27.71 19.55
CA ASN A 2 -69.32 -27.51 19.29
C ASN A 2 -68.74 -27.64 17.85
N GLN A 3 -68.32 -26.48 17.33
CA GLN A 3 -67.58 -26.21 16.08
C GLN A 3 -66.05 -26.40 16.18
N HIS A 4 -65.54 -27.25 17.08
CA HIS A 4 -64.10 -27.24 17.43
C HIS A 4 -63.22 -28.32 16.79
N THR A 5 -63.75 -29.22 15.97
CA THR A 5 -62.95 -30.35 15.44
C THR A 5 -62.54 -30.23 13.97
N PHE A 6 -62.97 -29.21 13.23
CA PHE A 6 -62.58 -29.05 11.81
C PHE A 6 -61.53 -27.97 11.53
N LYS A 7 -61.04 -27.26 12.56
CA LYS A 7 -60.00 -26.23 12.42
C LYS A 7 -58.57 -26.70 12.75
N LEU A 8 -58.38 -27.94 13.20
CA LEU A 8 -57.06 -28.44 13.60
C LEU A 8 -56.28 -29.20 12.52
N VAL A 9 -56.88 -29.48 11.36
CA VAL A 9 -56.18 -30.16 10.24
C VAL A 9 -55.71 -29.18 9.16
N LEU A 10 -56.11 -27.91 9.23
CA LEU A 10 -55.70 -26.87 8.27
C LEU A 10 -54.64 -25.89 8.83
N LEU A 11 -54.14 -26.12 10.05
CA LEU A 11 -53.09 -25.31 10.68
C LEU A 11 -51.74 -26.01 10.80
N SER A 12 -51.62 -27.23 10.26
CA SER A 12 -50.38 -28.02 10.26
C SER A 12 -49.70 -28.11 8.88
N PHE A 13 -50.21 -27.39 7.88
CA PHE A 13 -49.66 -27.38 6.50
C PHE A 13 -49.05 -26.02 6.08
N LEU A 14 -48.96 -25.04 6.99
CA LEU A 14 -48.42 -23.70 6.72
C LEU A 14 -47.05 -23.41 7.37
N LEU A 15 -46.38 -24.43 7.94
CA LEU A 15 -45.06 -24.29 8.57
C LEU A 15 -43.88 -24.75 7.71
N ILE A 16 -44.07 -25.01 6.41
CA ILE A 16 -42.99 -25.54 5.54
C ILE A 16 -42.47 -24.54 4.50
N TRP A 17 -42.89 -23.27 4.55
CA TRP A 17 -42.36 -22.21 3.68
C TRP A 17 -41.61 -21.14 4.50
N SER A 18 -40.70 -21.58 5.37
CA SER A 18 -39.57 -20.72 5.71
C SER A 18 -38.54 -20.91 4.61
N CYS A 19 -38.54 -19.99 3.65
CA CYS A 19 -37.46 -19.81 2.70
C CYS A 19 -36.12 -19.92 3.44
N HIS A 20 -35.31 -20.85 2.97
CA HIS A 20 -33.90 -20.93 3.23
C HIS A 20 -33.25 -19.76 2.49
N SER A 21 -33.31 -18.55 3.06
CA SER A 21 -32.38 -17.50 2.67
C SER A 21 -31.06 -17.86 3.32
N SER A 22 -30.19 -18.53 2.56
CA SER A 22 -28.77 -18.57 2.86
C SER A 22 -28.26 -17.13 2.79
N GLU A 23 -28.33 -16.41 3.91
CA GLU A 23 -27.33 -15.39 4.17
C GLU A 23 -26.00 -16.13 4.19
N ASN A 24 -25.29 -16.12 3.06
CA ASN A 24 -23.84 -16.23 3.07
C ASN A 24 -23.34 -15.05 3.89
N LYS A 25 -23.35 -15.21 5.22
CA LYS A 25 -22.38 -14.55 6.06
C LYS A 25 -21.07 -15.20 5.67
N ASP A 26 -20.40 -14.62 4.67
CA ASP A 26 -18.95 -14.72 4.60
C ASP A 26 -18.47 -14.37 6.00
N SER A 27 -18.07 -15.39 6.75
CA SER A 27 -17.46 -15.20 8.04
C SER A 27 -16.26 -14.31 7.76
N VAL A 28 -16.30 -13.05 8.19
CA VAL A 28 -15.12 -12.20 8.17
C VAL A 28 -14.10 -12.92 9.05
N ILE A 29 -13.16 -13.60 8.41
CA ILE A 29 -12.11 -14.32 9.11
C ILE A 29 -11.19 -13.24 9.66
N ASN A 30 -11.26 -13.01 10.98
CA ASN A 30 -10.36 -12.10 11.66
C ASN A 30 -8.95 -12.72 11.70
N VAL A 31 -8.10 -12.29 10.79
CA VAL A 31 -6.66 -12.59 10.83
C VAL A 31 -6.04 -11.79 11.98
N SER A 32 -5.31 -12.47 12.86
CA SER A 32 -4.66 -11.83 14.00
C SER A 32 -3.57 -10.86 13.53
N ASP A 33 -3.48 -9.69 14.18
CA ASP A 33 -2.40 -8.72 13.98
C ASP A 33 -1.18 -8.96 14.90
N GLN A 34 -1.08 -10.16 15.47
CA GLN A 34 0.13 -10.60 16.19
C GLN A 34 1.28 -10.90 15.23
N PHE A 35 2.51 -10.81 15.75
CA PHE A 35 3.71 -11.13 15.00
C PHE A 35 3.63 -12.51 14.33
N ASN A 36 3.93 -12.57 13.03
CA ASN A 36 4.07 -13.82 12.30
C ASN A 36 5.30 -13.81 11.38
N SER A 37 5.94 -14.96 11.24
CA SER A 37 7.06 -15.19 10.33
C SER A 37 6.63 -16.14 9.22
N TYR A 38 6.45 -15.61 8.01
CA TYR A 38 6.04 -16.38 6.85
C TYR A 38 7.25 -17.02 6.18
N SER A 39 7.26 -18.35 6.08
CA SER A 39 8.29 -19.08 5.34
C SER A 39 7.99 -19.00 3.85
N LEU A 40 8.74 -18.18 3.12
CA LEU A 40 8.54 -17.91 1.71
C LEU A 40 9.56 -18.67 0.85
N GLN A 41 9.15 -19.03 -0.36
CA GLN A 41 9.99 -19.69 -1.35
C GLN A 41 10.24 -18.72 -2.50
N LEU A 42 11.43 -18.78 -3.11
CA LEU A 42 11.73 -17.99 -4.31
C LEU A 42 10.90 -18.45 -5.52
N ASN A 43 10.59 -19.74 -5.60
CA ASN A 43 9.84 -20.38 -6.70
C ASN A 43 8.63 -21.17 -6.15
N PRO A 44 7.61 -20.50 -5.58
CA PRO A 44 6.37 -21.15 -5.16
C PRO A 44 5.52 -21.54 -6.38
N PRO A 45 4.36 -22.20 -6.20
CA PRO A 45 3.40 -22.39 -7.29
C PRO A 45 3.06 -21.07 -7.97
N LYS A 46 3.03 -21.09 -9.30
CA LYS A 46 2.75 -19.94 -10.15
C LYS A 46 1.34 -20.03 -10.73
N ALA A 47 0.60 -18.93 -10.72
CA ALA A 47 -0.74 -18.84 -11.28
C ALA A 47 -0.90 -17.56 -12.12
N ASN A 48 -1.77 -17.60 -13.11
CA ASN A 48 -2.21 -16.37 -13.78
C ASN A 48 -3.00 -15.53 -12.78
N TRP A 49 -2.63 -14.26 -12.61
CA TRP A 49 -3.29 -13.38 -11.66
C TRP A 49 -4.80 -13.22 -11.93
N ILE A 50 -5.22 -13.27 -13.20
CA ILE A 50 -6.63 -13.15 -13.61
C ILE A 50 -7.46 -14.30 -13.03
N ASP A 51 -6.91 -15.53 -13.01
CA ASP A 51 -7.61 -16.69 -12.47
C ASP A 51 -7.89 -16.55 -10.96
N LEU A 52 -7.12 -15.71 -10.28
CA LEU A 52 -7.23 -15.44 -8.85
C LEU A 52 -8.21 -14.29 -8.53
N ILE A 53 -8.62 -13.51 -9.52
CA ILE A 53 -9.55 -12.39 -9.34
C ILE A 53 -10.95 -12.94 -9.06
N ASP A 54 -11.58 -12.41 -8.02
CA ASP A 54 -12.99 -12.61 -7.73
C ASP A 54 -13.83 -11.48 -8.32
N LYS A 55 -13.55 -10.23 -7.91
CA LYS A 55 -14.24 -9.03 -8.40
C LYS A 55 -13.26 -7.88 -8.68
N VAL A 56 -13.57 -7.05 -9.66
CA VAL A 56 -12.87 -5.80 -9.97
C VAL A 56 -13.87 -4.64 -10.01
N LYS A 57 -13.58 -3.57 -9.28
CA LYS A 57 -14.27 -2.28 -9.46
C LYS A 57 -13.36 -1.33 -10.21
N ILE A 58 -13.88 -0.68 -11.23
CA ILE A 58 -13.12 0.24 -12.09
C ILE A 58 -13.61 1.66 -11.84
N VAL A 59 -12.66 2.56 -11.53
CA VAL A 59 -12.88 3.99 -11.43
C VAL A 59 -12.00 4.69 -12.47
N GLY A 60 -12.63 5.33 -13.46
CA GLY A 60 -11.93 6.22 -14.38
C GLY A 60 -11.65 7.56 -13.71
N LEU A 61 -10.44 8.09 -13.82
CA LEU A 61 -10.09 9.41 -13.30
C LEU A 61 -10.36 10.47 -14.36
N GLU A 62 -11.19 11.46 -14.03
CA GLU A 62 -11.60 12.54 -14.94
C GLU A 62 -10.40 13.19 -15.61
N GLU A 63 -10.40 13.20 -16.94
CA GLU A 63 -9.37 13.84 -17.75
C GLU A 63 -9.83 15.23 -18.20
N THR A 64 -9.04 16.23 -17.81
CA THR A 64 -9.14 17.62 -18.26
C THR A 64 -7.72 18.17 -18.40
N GLU A 65 -7.58 19.36 -18.98
CA GLU A 65 -6.29 20.08 -18.99
C GLU A 65 -5.70 20.26 -17.57
N GLU A 66 -6.56 20.34 -16.55
CA GLU A 66 -6.13 20.51 -15.15
C GLU A 66 -5.84 19.19 -14.44
N SER A 67 -6.36 18.07 -14.95
CA SER A 67 -6.30 16.75 -14.30
C SER A 67 -5.64 15.69 -15.16
N LEU A 68 -4.84 16.07 -16.15
CA LEU A 68 -4.04 15.14 -16.94
C LEU A 68 -2.93 14.52 -16.08
N LEU A 69 -2.96 13.20 -15.96
CA LEU A 69 -2.08 12.40 -15.13
C LEU A 69 -1.12 11.60 -16.00
N GLY A 70 0.10 11.45 -15.51
CA GLY A 70 1.01 10.41 -15.98
C GLY A 70 0.88 9.16 -15.12
N LYS A 71 2.03 8.52 -14.88
CA LYS A 71 2.13 7.40 -13.95
C LYS A 71 1.73 7.81 -12.52
N ILE A 72 0.87 7.02 -11.88
CA ILE A 72 0.55 7.14 -10.46
C ILE A 72 1.61 6.34 -9.69
N ASP A 73 2.36 6.97 -8.80
CA ASP A 73 3.42 6.30 -8.00
C ASP A 73 3.03 6.11 -6.52
N ASN A 74 2.30 7.07 -5.94
CA ASN A 74 1.86 7.04 -4.54
C ASN A 74 0.43 7.57 -4.46
N LEU A 75 -0.52 6.70 -4.12
CA LEU A 75 -1.93 7.01 -3.94
C LEU A 75 -2.30 6.96 -2.45
N THR A 76 -3.22 7.80 -2.01
CA THR A 76 -3.92 7.68 -0.73
C THR A 76 -5.43 7.68 -0.99
N ILE A 77 -6.14 6.76 -0.34
CA ILE A 77 -7.60 6.68 -0.41
C ILE A 77 -8.16 6.87 0.99
N THR A 78 -9.17 7.73 1.09
CA THR A 78 -9.98 7.98 2.28
C THR A 78 -11.43 7.59 1.98
N ASP A 79 -12.31 7.73 2.95
CA ASP A 79 -13.73 7.41 2.76
C ASP A 79 -14.39 8.24 1.65
N ASP A 80 -13.93 9.48 1.43
CA ASP A 80 -14.57 10.42 0.51
C ASP A 80 -13.67 10.93 -0.64
N LYS A 81 -12.35 10.69 -0.57
CA LYS A 81 -11.38 11.21 -1.56
C LYS A 81 -10.32 10.20 -1.96
N ILE A 82 -9.82 10.43 -3.16
CA ILE A 82 -8.61 9.85 -3.73
C ILE A 82 -7.60 10.98 -3.87
N ALA A 83 -6.47 10.88 -3.19
CA ALA A 83 -5.39 11.86 -3.27
C ALA A 83 -4.14 11.23 -3.89
N TYR A 84 -3.50 11.99 -4.78
CA TYR A 84 -2.31 11.55 -5.49
C TYR A 84 -1.26 12.66 -5.47
N GLY A 85 -0.08 12.34 -4.95
CA GLY A 85 1.08 13.21 -4.98
C GLY A 85 1.99 12.88 -6.15
N ARG A 86 2.09 13.79 -7.13
CA ARG A 86 3.01 13.66 -8.26
C ARG A 86 4.38 14.21 -7.88
N VAL A 87 5.24 13.37 -7.33
CA VAL A 87 6.56 13.75 -6.80
C VAL A 87 7.40 14.53 -7.82
N GLY A 88 7.44 14.10 -9.09
CA GLY A 88 8.20 14.78 -10.14
C GLY A 88 7.74 16.21 -10.43
N GLU A 89 6.44 16.49 -10.29
CA GLU A 89 5.86 17.83 -10.50
C GLU A 89 5.66 18.60 -9.20
N ASN A 90 5.82 17.94 -8.05
CA ASN A 90 5.59 18.52 -6.74
C ASN A 90 4.14 19.01 -6.55
N THR A 91 3.18 18.30 -7.14
CA THR A 91 1.76 18.69 -7.18
C THR A 91 0.91 17.63 -6.48
N MET A 92 -0.02 18.06 -5.65
CA MET A 92 -1.07 17.22 -5.06
C MET A 92 -2.34 17.32 -5.91
N PHE A 93 -2.92 16.19 -6.27
CA PHE A 93 -4.20 16.07 -6.96
C PHE A 93 -5.23 15.42 -6.04
N PHE A 94 -6.48 15.88 -6.13
CA PHE A 94 -7.61 15.33 -5.39
C PHE A 94 -8.75 15.01 -6.35
N PHE A 95 -9.28 13.81 -6.19
CA PHE A 95 -10.46 13.32 -6.87
C PHE A 95 -11.47 12.85 -5.82
N ASP A 96 -12.75 12.87 -6.14
CA ASP A 96 -13.74 12.16 -5.33
C ASP A 96 -13.63 10.64 -5.55
N ARG A 97 -14.41 9.86 -4.80
CA ARG A 97 -14.43 8.39 -4.90
C ARG A 97 -14.91 7.85 -6.25
N ASN A 98 -15.62 8.66 -7.03
CA ASN A 98 -16.11 8.31 -8.37
C ASN A 98 -15.11 8.71 -9.46
N GLY A 99 -13.95 9.26 -9.08
CA GLY A 99 -12.90 9.67 -10.01
C GLY A 99 -13.10 11.07 -10.60
N LYS A 100 -14.06 11.85 -10.10
CA LYS A 100 -14.23 13.24 -10.53
C LYS A 100 -13.14 14.12 -9.93
N PHE A 101 -12.53 14.97 -10.75
CA PHE A 101 -11.52 15.92 -10.30
C PHE A 101 -12.13 16.98 -9.38
N ILE A 102 -11.51 17.17 -8.22
CA ILE A 102 -11.91 18.18 -7.25
C ILE A 102 -11.03 19.41 -7.42
N ASN A 103 -9.71 19.24 -7.22
CA ASN A 103 -8.72 20.29 -7.35
C ASN A 103 -7.29 19.71 -7.37
N LYS A 104 -6.32 20.60 -7.58
CA LYS A 104 -4.90 20.34 -7.36
C LYS A 104 -4.24 21.55 -6.72
N PHE A 105 -3.10 21.35 -6.07
CA PHE A 105 -2.25 22.45 -5.64
C PHE A 105 -0.77 22.12 -5.75
N ASN A 106 0.04 23.16 -5.90
CA ASN A 106 1.49 23.09 -5.90
C ASN A 106 2.04 24.27 -5.10
N ARG A 107 2.74 23.98 -4.00
CA ARG A 107 3.42 24.98 -3.15
C ARG A 107 4.92 24.76 -3.15
N LYS A 108 5.48 24.32 -4.28
CA LYS A 108 6.93 24.12 -4.41
C LYS A 108 7.68 25.44 -4.33
N GLY A 109 8.65 25.52 -3.43
CA GLY A 109 9.57 26.64 -3.30
C GLY A 109 10.33 26.62 -1.98
N ASP A 110 11.11 27.66 -1.73
CA ASP A 110 11.97 27.79 -0.53
C ASP A 110 11.39 28.80 0.49
N GLY A 111 10.16 29.27 0.27
CA GLY A 111 9.46 30.18 1.15
C GLY A 111 9.01 29.56 2.48
N PRO A 112 8.59 30.41 3.44
CA PRO A 112 8.13 29.95 4.76
C PRO A 112 6.87 29.09 4.70
N GLU A 113 6.02 29.27 3.68
CA GLU A 113 4.75 28.54 3.47
C GLU A 113 4.80 27.57 2.28
N GLU A 114 6.01 27.26 1.81
CA GLU A 114 6.27 26.41 0.65
C GLU A 114 6.98 25.13 1.08
N TYR A 115 7.01 24.10 0.24
CA TYR A 115 7.84 22.91 0.44
C TYR A 115 8.90 22.80 -0.66
N ALA A 116 10.12 22.40 -0.33
CA ALA A 116 11.17 22.24 -1.35
C ALA A 116 10.86 21.08 -2.29
N THR A 117 10.33 19.99 -1.75
CA THR A 117 9.99 18.78 -2.48
C THR A 117 8.79 18.09 -1.84
N LEU A 118 7.89 17.57 -2.68
CA LEU A 118 6.84 16.65 -2.26
C LEU A 118 7.46 15.26 -2.02
N TRP A 119 8.15 15.09 -0.89
CA TRP A 119 8.91 13.88 -0.59
C TRP A 119 8.04 12.78 -0.01
N ASP A 120 7.42 13.04 1.14
CA ASP A 120 6.30 12.26 1.67
C ASP A 120 5.10 13.16 1.86
N TYR A 121 3.93 12.57 1.75
CA TYR A 121 2.69 13.21 2.17
C TYR A 121 1.78 12.18 2.84
N TRP A 122 0.91 12.66 3.73
CA TRP A 122 -0.19 11.88 4.27
C TRP A 122 -1.35 12.79 4.60
N LEU A 123 -2.55 12.21 4.64
CA LEU A 123 -3.77 12.91 4.97
C LEU A 123 -4.06 12.80 6.46
N GLY A 124 -4.56 13.88 7.05
CA GLY A 124 -5.30 13.90 8.30
C GLY A 124 -6.74 14.36 8.05
N ASP A 125 -7.43 14.73 9.13
CA ASP A 125 -8.76 15.35 9.03
C ASP A 125 -8.66 16.72 8.33
N GLU A 126 -9.18 16.82 7.11
CA GLU A 126 -9.15 17.99 6.20
C GLU A 126 -7.75 18.62 5.93
N VAL A 127 -6.67 17.90 6.26
CA VAL A 127 -5.30 18.40 6.18
C VAL A 127 -4.42 17.47 5.34
N VAL A 128 -3.58 18.06 4.50
CA VAL A 128 -2.45 17.38 3.85
C VAL A 128 -1.18 17.79 4.56
N ARG A 129 -0.46 16.81 5.10
CA ARG A 129 0.85 17.02 5.70
C ARG A 129 1.92 16.59 4.73
N ILE A 130 2.92 17.44 4.52
CA ILE A 130 4.04 17.19 3.63
C ILE A 130 5.32 17.19 4.46
N HIS A 131 6.06 16.09 4.40
CA HIS A 131 7.41 16.05 4.96
C HIS A 131 8.38 16.70 3.98
N ASP A 132 9.04 17.76 4.44
CA ASP A 132 10.08 18.47 3.71
C ASP A 132 11.43 18.16 4.38
N PRO A 133 12.10 17.07 3.98
CA PRO A 133 13.32 16.62 4.63
C PRO A 133 14.45 17.65 4.50
N GLY A 134 14.51 18.41 3.39
CA GLY A 134 15.55 19.42 3.18
C GLY A 134 15.51 20.55 4.20
N HIS A 135 14.31 20.91 4.65
CA HIS A 135 14.07 21.95 5.65
C HIS A 135 13.86 21.41 7.08
N LYS A 136 13.99 20.10 7.31
CA LYS A 136 13.75 19.45 8.61
C LYS A 136 12.38 19.81 9.20
N ARG A 137 11.32 19.72 8.39
CA ARG A 137 9.98 20.12 8.82
C ARG A 137 8.89 19.25 8.21
N VAL A 138 7.73 19.30 8.85
CA VAL A 138 6.45 18.91 8.27
C VAL A 138 5.63 20.17 8.08
N VAL A 139 5.03 20.33 6.91
CA VAL A 139 4.19 21.49 6.58
C VAL A 139 2.77 21.01 6.32
N ASP A 140 1.80 21.65 6.98
CA ASP A 140 0.40 21.29 6.93
C ASP A 140 -0.34 22.28 6.02
N TYR A 141 -1.15 21.75 5.10
CA TYR A 141 -1.99 22.49 4.19
C TYR A 141 -3.44 22.02 4.27
N SER A 142 -4.39 22.90 3.98
CA SER A 142 -5.76 22.45 3.69
C SER A 142 -5.79 21.65 2.38
N PHE A 143 -6.88 20.93 2.12
CA PHE A 143 -7.08 20.29 0.80
C PHE A 143 -7.13 21.31 -0.36
N GLY A 144 -7.44 22.58 -0.07
CA GLY A 144 -7.34 23.69 -1.02
C GLY A 144 -5.91 24.15 -1.31
N GLY A 145 -4.92 23.64 -0.57
CA GLY A 145 -3.52 24.05 -0.67
C GLY A 145 -3.19 25.33 0.09
N GLU A 146 -4.02 25.76 1.04
CA GLU A 146 -3.70 26.90 1.92
C GLU A 146 -2.79 26.45 3.05
N PHE A 147 -1.74 27.21 3.33
CA PHE A 147 -0.84 26.92 4.45
C PHE A 147 -1.58 27.03 5.79
N ILE A 148 -1.38 26.05 6.66
CA ILE A 148 -1.94 26.02 8.01
C ILE A 148 -0.84 26.30 9.03
N LYS A 149 0.23 25.50 9.02
CA LYS A 149 1.35 25.62 9.95
C LYS A 149 2.57 24.82 9.50
N GLU A 150 3.67 25.04 10.23
CA GLU A 150 4.89 24.23 10.15
C GLU A 150 5.20 23.58 11.51
N THR A 151 5.65 22.32 11.46
CA THR A 151 6.23 21.60 12.60
C THR A 151 7.69 21.29 12.33
N LYS A 152 8.60 21.81 13.16
CA LYS A 152 10.04 21.54 13.05
C LYS A 152 10.38 20.14 13.56
N LEU A 153 11.25 19.46 12.84
CA LEU A 153 11.77 18.14 13.20
C LEU A 153 13.14 18.25 13.87
N PRO A 154 13.46 17.37 14.83
CA PRO A 154 14.76 17.37 15.50
C PRO A 154 15.89 16.86 14.59
N TYR A 155 15.57 16.10 13.54
CA TYR A 155 16.54 15.42 12.68
C TYR A 155 16.20 15.54 11.19
N LEU A 156 17.20 15.25 10.34
CA LEU A 156 16.99 14.97 8.92
C LEU A 156 16.46 13.54 8.79
N ALA A 157 15.16 13.36 9.01
CA ALA A 157 14.52 12.07 8.80
C ALA A 157 14.45 11.75 7.31
N THR A 158 14.59 10.48 6.96
CA THR A 158 14.41 10.01 5.58
C THR A 158 12.94 10.06 5.21
N HIS A 159 12.08 9.60 6.12
CA HIS A 159 10.63 9.64 5.99
C HIS A 159 9.97 10.05 7.30
N ALA A 160 8.77 10.60 7.22
CA ALA A 160 7.97 10.95 8.39
C ALA A 160 6.49 10.64 8.19
N ILE A 161 5.79 10.37 9.29
CA ILE A 161 4.33 10.22 9.34
C ILE A 161 3.82 10.52 10.75
N GLY A 162 2.56 10.91 10.89
CA GLY A 162 1.90 11.02 12.18
C GLY A 162 0.86 12.13 12.21
N ASP A 163 0.77 12.83 13.33
CA ASP A 163 -0.13 13.95 13.54
C ASP A 163 0.55 15.05 14.38
N ASP A 164 -0.28 15.97 14.86
CA ASP A 164 0.15 17.14 15.62
C ASP A 164 0.71 16.79 17.01
N GLU A 165 0.26 15.68 17.58
CA GLU A 165 0.67 15.22 18.89
C GLU A 165 1.93 14.35 18.79
N GLN A 166 2.03 13.55 17.73
CA GLN A 166 3.04 12.52 17.62
C GLN A 166 3.45 12.25 16.17
N LEU A 167 4.75 12.37 15.92
CA LEU A 167 5.39 12.03 14.65
C LEU A 167 6.32 10.82 14.81
N TRP A 168 6.39 10.01 13.76
CA TRP A 168 7.32 8.90 13.61
C TRP A 168 8.27 9.22 12.48
N LEU A 169 9.57 9.09 12.75
CA LEU A 169 10.65 9.51 11.88
C LEU A 169 11.52 8.29 11.54
N ASP A 170 11.65 8.01 10.26
CA ASP A 170 12.60 7.03 9.74
C ASP A 170 14.00 7.64 9.74
N MET A 171 14.87 7.02 10.52
CA MET A 171 16.26 7.40 10.72
C MET A 171 17.22 6.35 10.13
N THR A 172 16.75 5.48 9.25
CA THR A 172 17.54 4.39 8.64
C THR A 172 18.83 4.89 8.00
N THR A 173 18.79 6.06 7.35
CA THR A 173 19.96 6.70 6.71
C THR A 173 20.42 7.96 7.45
N GLY A 174 19.82 8.29 8.59
CA GLY A 174 20.08 9.50 9.35
C GLY A 174 20.75 9.21 10.71
N TYR A 175 21.37 10.22 11.31
CA TYR A 175 21.94 10.11 12.64
C TYR A 175 21.01 10.65 13.71
N VAL A 176 20.99 9.97 14.86
CA VAL A 176 20.32 10.42 16.08
C VAL A 176 21.38 10.69 17.14
N LYS A 177 21.51 11.96 17.57
CA LYS A 177 22.40 12.39 18.68
C LYS A 177 23.80 11.72 18.70
N ASP A 178 24.68 12.05 17.75
CA ASP A 178 26.14 11.75 17.66
C ASP A 178 26.67 10.32 18.02
N SER A 179 25.83 9.39 18.47
CA SER A 179 26.20 8.09 19.07
C SER A 179 25.04 7.10 19.21
N ILE A 180 23.78 7.52 19.06
CA ILE A 180 22.63 6.61 19.09
C ILE A 180 22.28 6.25 17.64
N TYR A 181 22.43 4.98 17.28
CA TYR A 181 21.87 4.47 16.04
C TYR A 181 20.50 3.89 16.36
N ALA A 182 19.44 4.54 15.90
CA ALA A 182 18.07 4.05 15.99
C ALA A 182 17.45 4.20 14.61
N ARG A 183 16.71 3.19 14.13
CA ARG A 183 16.04 3.26 12.82
C ARG A 183 14.75 4.05 12.86
N LEU A 184 14.14 4.15 14.02
CA LEU A 184 12.82 4.76 14.18
C LEU A 184 12.80 5.63 15.43
N VAL A 185 12.35 6.88 15.25
CA VAL A 185 12.19 7.84 16.34
C VAL A 185 10.73 8.26 16.45
N LYS A 186 10.19 8.15 17.65
CA LYS A 186 8.93 8.77 18.04
C LYS A 186 9.23 10.16 18.60
N TYR A 187 8.58 11.18 18.06
CA TYR A 187 8.77 12.58 18.44
C TYR A 187 7.44 13.24 18.80
N GLN A 188 7.38 13.93 19.94
CA GLN A 188 6.23 14.75 20.33
C GLN A 188 6.58 16.23 20.14
N PRO A 189 6.00 16.95 19.17
CA PRO A 189 6.37 18.33 18.87
C PRO A 189 6.16 19.31 20.03
N SER A 190 5.08 19.14 20.81
CA SER A 190 4.68 20.06 21.88
C SER A 190 5.64 20.03 23.08
N THR A 191 6.08 18.84 23.49
CA THR A 191 6.98 18.61 24.64
C THR A 191 8.45 18.48 24.23
N LYS A 192 8.70 18.25 22.93
CA LYS A 192 10.00 17.87 22.36
C LYS A 192 10.53 16.54 22.92
N GLU A 193 9.65 15.68 23.41
CA GLU A 193 10.02 14.35 23.87
C GLU A 193 10.36 13.43 22.69
N GLU A 194 11.36 12.57 22.91
CA GLU A 194 11.85 11.63 21.91
C GLU A 194 11.94 10.22 22.52
N SER A 195 11.47 9.21 21.78
CA SER A 195 11.70 7.80 22.09
C SER A 195 12.32 7.09 20.89
N TYR A 196 13.27 6.19 21.16
CA TYR A 196 14.11 5.54 20.15
C TYR A 196 13.80 4.05 20.07
N TYR A 197 13.47 3.58 18.88
CA TYR A 197 13.15 2.20 18.57
C TYR A 197 14.16 1.61 17.59
N LEU A 198 14.27 0.28 17.58
CA LEU A 198 15.16 -0.45 16.66
C LEU A 198 16.61 0.06 16.76
N LYS A 199 17.11 0.11 18.00
CA LYS A 199 18.47 0.56 18.29
C LYS A 199 19.49 -0.42 17.70
N GLN A 200 20.57 0.13 17.16
CA GLN A 200 21.68 -0.59 16.57
C GLN A 200 22.98 -0.17 17.24
N ASP A 201 23.98 -1.03 17.18
CA ASP A 201 25.32 -0.71 17.69
C ASP A 201 26.12 0.17 16.71
N LYS A 202 25.77 0.11 15.42
CA LYS A 202 26.41 0.85 14.34
C LYS A 202 25.44 1.10 13.19
N MET A 203 25.82 2.00 12.30
CA MET A 203 25.11 2.24 11.04
C MET A 203 25.38 1.11 10.03
N ASP A 204 24.46 0.92 9.08
CA ASP A 204 24.67 -0.01 7.98
C ASP A 204 25.84 0.41 7.10
N ALA A 205 26.61 -0.58 6.66
CA ALA A 205 27.64 -0.36 5.65
C ALA A 205 27.02 -0.11 4.26
N PHE A 206 25.89 -0.76 3.98
CA PHE A 206 25.15 -0.63 2.72
C PHE A 206 23.97 0.32 2.91
N ILE A 207 24.06 1.52 2.34
CA ILE A 207 23.01 2.54 2.46
C ILE A 207 22.44 2.81 1.07
N LEU A 208 21.14 2.63 0.90
CA LEU A 208 20.43 3.12 -0.27
C LEU A 208 19.33 4.07 0.17
N GLN A 209 19.23 5.20 -0.53
CA GLN A 209 18.16 6.17 -0.34
C GLN A 209 17.24 6.13 -1.56
N PHE A 210 15.97 5.85 -1.32
CA PHE A 210 14.92 5.92 -2.31
C PHE A 210 13.81 6.84 -1.79
N ASN A 211 13.03 7.38 -2.70
CA ASN A 211 11.80 8.12 -2.38
C ASN A 211 10.62 7.18 -2.11
N GLN A 212 10.87 5.88 -1.94
CA GLN A 212 9.83 4.93 -1.55
C GLN A 212 9.59 5.07 -0.05
N ASN A 213 8.48 5.68 0.31
CA ASN A 213 8.10 5.90 1.70
C ASN A 213 8.07 4.58 2.49
N THR A 214 8.79 4.54 3.61
CA THR A 214 8.93 3.39 4.52
C THR A 214 7.77 3.24 5.50
N PHE A 215 6.87 4.23 5.55
CA PHE A 215 5.63 4.19 6.31
C PHE A 215 4.43 3.93 5.40
N ARG A 216 3.46 3.19 5.93
CA ARG A 216 2.14 2.99 5.32
C ARG A 216 1.06 3.01 6.40
N ARG A 217 -0.10 3.60 6.10
CA ARG A 217 -1.29 3.45 6.95
C ARG A 217 -1.82 2.03 6.83
N TYR A 218 -2.28 1.48 7.95
CA TYR A 218 -2.89 0.16 8.03
C TYR A 218 -3.96 0.21 9.11
N LYS A 219 -5.24 0.18 8.70
CA LYS A 219 -6.36 0.52 9.59
C LYS A 219 -6.10 1.91 10.22
N GLU A 220 -6.29 2.02 11.53
CA GLU A 220 -5.96 3.21 12.32
C GLU A 220 -4.47 3.29 12.71
N ASP A 221 -3.69 2.26 12.41
CA ASP A 221 -2.29 2.13 12.80
C ASP A 221 -1.33 2.46 11.64
N ILE A 222 -0.03 2.34 11.92
CA ILE A 222 1.04 2.64 10.96
C ILE A 222 1.96 1.43 10.85
N LEU A 223 2.27 1.02 9.63
CA LEU A 223 3.33 0.06 9.33
C LEU A 223 4.62 0.81 9.04
N PHE A 224 5.72 0.31 9.58
CA PHE A 224 7.07 0.73 9.25
C PHE A 224 7.83 -0.45 8.64
N LYS A 225 8.34 -0.26 7.42
CA LYS A 225 9.17 -1.23 6.73
C LYS A 225 10.35 -0.53 6.06
N GLU A 226 11.54 -0.85 6.54
CA GLU A 226 12.79 -0.38 5.93
C GLU A 226 12.97 -0.97 4.53
N PHE A 227 13.66 -0.21 3.67
CA PHE A 227 13.85 -0.55 2.26
C PHE A 227 14.52 -1.91 2.04
N LEU A 228 15.59 -2.20 2.80
CA LEU A 228 16.37 -3.43 2.68
C LEU A 228 15.97 -4.53 3.67
N SER A 229 14.96 -4.30 4.51
CA SER A 229 14.54 -5.25 5.53
C SER A 229 13.54 -6.28 5.00
N ASP A 230 13.59 -7.49 5.54
CA ASP A 230 12.58 -8.54 5.38
C ASP A 230 11.48 -8.48 6.46
N SER A 231 11.55 -7.51 7.35
CA SER A 231 10.68 -7.38 8.51
C SER A 231 9.85 -6.10 8.46
N VAL A 232 8.62 -6.20 8.97
CA VAL A 232 7.66 -5.11 9.09
C VAL A 232 7.30 -4.93 10.55
N TYR A 233 7.25 -3.68 10.99
CA TYR A 233 6.87 -3.30 12.34
C TYR A 233 5.51 -2.61 12.32
N LEU A 234 4.66 -2.94 13.29
CA LEU A 234 3.41 -2.26 13.54
C LEU A 234 3.63 -1.21 14.62
N ILE A 235 3.21 0.00 14.34
CA ILE A 235 3.18 1.10 15.28
C ILE A 235 1.73 1.25 15.73
N GLN A 236 1.47 0.87 16.97
CA GLN A 236 0.14 0.83 17.57
C GLN A 236 0.24 1.26 19.03
N ASN A 237 -0.76 2.00 19.54
CA ASN A 237 -0.79 2.49 20.93
C ASN A 237 0.48 3.26 21.33
N GLY A 238 1.06 4.02 20.38
CA GLY A 238 2.23 4.84 20.62
C GLY A 238 3.54 4.07 20.79
N ALA A 239 3.61 2.80 20.40
CA ALA A 239 4.83 1.98 20.42
C ALA A 239 5.01 1.19 19.11
N SER A 240 6.26 0.89 18.76
CA SER A 240 6.60 0.02 17.63
C SER A 240 6.86 -1.41 18.11
N GLN A 241 6.29 -2.40 17.42
CA GLN A 241 6.46 -3.83 17.70
C GLN A 241 6.62 -4.63 16.40
N PRO A 242 7.33 -5.77 16.40
CA PRO A 242 7.40 -6.66 15.24
C PRO A 242 6.00 -7.12 14.80
N PHE A 243 5.77 -7.19 13.50
CA PHE A 243 4.47 -7.55 12.93
C PHE A 243 4.56 -8.66 11.89
N MET A 244 5.41 -8.52 10.88
CA MET A 244 5.62 -9.56 9.86
C MET A 244 7.09 -9.76 9.58
N HIS A 245 7.47 -11.00 9.30
CA HIS A 245 8.80 -11.35 8.80
C HIS A 245 8.65 -12.24 7.55
N PHE A 246 9.25 -11.81 6.44
CA PHE A 246 9.23 -12.47 5.15
C PHE A 246 10.47 -13.36 5.00
N ASN A 247 10.41 -14.56 5.56
CA ASN A 247 11.57 -15.46 5.67
C ASN A 247 11.81 -16.23 4.36
N PHE A 248 12.72 -15.72 3.52
CA PHE A 248 13.19 -16.43 2.32
C PHE A 248 14.33 -17.44 2.58
N GLY A 249 14.72 -17.67 3.85
CA GLY A 249 15.78 -18.63 4.16
C GLY A 249 17.10 -18.31 3.42
N GLU A 250 17.72 -19.29 2.80
CA GLU A 250 18.99 -19.11 2.07
C GLU A 250 18.85 -18.25 0.81
N ASP A 251 17.63 -18.00 0.33
CA ASP A 251 17.36 -17.16 -0.85
C ASP A 251 17.32 -15.66 -0.52
N TYR A 252 17.51 -15.27 0.75
CA TYR A 252 17.65 -13.86 1.14
C TYR A 252 19.12 -13.42 1.13
N PHE A 253 19.41 -12.25 0.55
CA PHE A 253 20.77 -11.78 0.31
C PHE A 253 21.48 -11.26 1.58
N TRP A 254 20.77 -10.52 2.45
CA TRP A 254 21.38 -9.78 3.57
C TRP A 254 21.67 -10.66 4.78
N LYS A 255 22.60 -11.62 4.63
CA LYS A 255 23.05 -12.53 5.67
C LYS A 255 24.58 -12.66 5.70
N GLY A 256 25.13 -12.98 6.87
CA GLY A 256 26.57 -13.22 7.03
C GLY A 256 27.42 -12.01 6.60
N GLU A 257 28.41 -12.24 5.74
CA GLU A 257 29.33 -11.20 5.25
C GLU A 257 28.62 -10.09 4.47
N ALA A 258 27.48 -10.37 3.84
CA ALA A 258 26.74 -9.38 3.05
C ALA A 258 26.24 -8.18 3.88
N LEU A 259 26.07 -8.35 5.19
CA LEU A 259 25.71 -7.27 6.12
C LEU A 259 26.83 -6.22 6.27
N SER A 260 28.06 -6.55 5.86
CA SER A 260 29.21 -5.67 5.95
C SER A 260 29.58 -4.99 4.63
N TYR A 261 28.94 -5.38 3.53
CA TYR A 261 29.23 -4.79 2.22
C TYR A 261 28.87 -3.32 2.18
N ASN A 262 29.74 -2.50 1.60
CA ASN A 262 29.35 -1.17 1.15
C ASN A 262 28.66 -1.25 -0.23
N ILE A 263 28.16 -0.13 -0.77
CA ILE A 263 27.46 -0.11 -2.06
C ILE A 263 28.31 -0.69 -3.21
N GLN A 264 29.62 -0.39 -3.24
CA GLN A 264 30.52 -0.81 -4.32
C GLN A 264 30.77 -2.32 -4.29
N GLU A 265 30.83 -2.92 -3.10
CA GLU A 265 30.96 -4.36 -2.90
C GLU A 265 29.63 -5.07 -3.12
N GLY A 266 28.54 -4.55 -2.55
CA GLY A 266 27.25 -5.22 -2.53
C GLY A 266 26.57 -5.28 -3.89
N MET A 267 26.63 -4.22 -4.70
CA MET A 267 25.92 -4.18 -5.99
C MET A 267 26.35 -5.31 -6.96
N PRO A 268 27.65 -5.56 -7.20
CA PRO A 268 28.10 -6.70 -8.00
C PRO A 268 27.70 -8.05 -7.40
N GLU A 269 27.75 -8.21 -6.07
CA GLU A 269 27.38 -9.47 -5.42
C GLU A 269 25.88 -9.74 -5.51
N ILE A 270 25.02 -8.73 -5.34
CA ILE A 270 23.57 -8.84 -5.55
C ILE A 270 23.30 -9.33 -6.98
N GLN A 271 23.96 -8.74 -7.97
CA GLN A 271 23.79 -9.11 -9.37
C GLN A 271 24.18 -10.57 -9.65
N ARG A 272 25.19 -11.11 -8.95
CA ARG A 272 25.66 -12.50 -9.12
C ARG A 272 24.87 -13.51 -8.30
N ALA A 273 24.37 -13.12 -7.13
CA ALA A 273 23.75 -14.04 -6.18
C ALA A 273 22.39 -14.56 -6.64
N GLY A 274 21.62 -13.76 -7.39
CA GLY A 274 20.26 -14.12 -7.80
C GLY A 274 19.27 -14.31 -6.63
N LYS A 275 19.62 -13.76 -5.46
CA LYS A 275 18.86 -13.84 -4.21
C LYS A 275 17.94 -12.63 -4.04
N VAL A 276 16.88 -12.78 -3.25
CA VAL A 276 16.02 -11.68 -2.84
C VAL A 276 16.83 -10.69 -2.01
N TRP A 277 17.00 -9.48 -2.51
CA TRP A 277 17.74 -8.41 -1.82
C TRP A 277 16.85 -7.21 -1.47
N GLN A 278 15.67 -7.10 -2.07
CA GLN A 278 14.71 -6.06 -1.75
C GLN A 278 13.29 -6.63 -1.82
N ILE A 279 12.47 -6.26 -0.84
CA ILE A 279 11.06 -6.64 -0.76
C ILE A 279 10.23 -5.36 -0.70
N VAL A 280 9.52 -5.07 -1.78
CA VAL A 280 8.47 -4.04 -1.81
C VAL A 280 7.14 -4.73 -1.52
N THR A 281 6.31 -4.14 -0.66
CA THR A 281 5.07 -4.78 -0.24
C THR A 281 3.95 -3.78 0.03
N THR A 282 2.72 -4.25 -0.13
CA THR A 282 1.54 -3.65 0.45
C THR A 282 0.76 -4.73 1.20
N ILE A 283 0.31 -4.39 2.41
CA ILE A 283 -0.25 -5.34 3.38
C ILE A 283 -1.72 -4.98 3.63
N GLY A 284 -2.61 -5.92 3.30
CA GLY A 284 -4.03 -5.87 3.63
C GLY A 284 -4.34 -6.81 4.79
N GLU A 285 -5.59 -6.85 5.24
CA GLU A 285 -5.99 -7.65 6.41
C GLU A 285 -5.86 -9.15 6.18
N GLN A 286 -6.19 -9.63 4.98
CA GLN A 286 -6.21 -11.05 4.65
C GLN A 286 -5.02 -11.47 3.78
N MET A 287 -4.53 -10.55 2.95
CA MET A 287 -3.55 -10.83 1.90
C MET A 287 -2.42 -9.81 1.92
N VAL A 288 -1.25 -10.22 1.44
CA VAL A 288 -0.10 -9.35 1.23
C VAL A 288 0.36 -9.49 -0.21
N TYR A 289 0.55 -8.35 -0.88
CA TYR A 289 1.23 -8.32 -2.17
C TYR A 289 2.72 -8.04 -1.94
N LEU A 290 3.57 -8.82 -2.57
CA LEU A 290 5.03 -8.73 -2.48
C LEU A 290 5.61 -8.58 -3.88
N LYS A 291 6.57 -7.66 -4.03
CA LYS A 291 7.44 -7.52 -5.20
C LYS A 291 8.87 -7.68 -4.72
N CYS A 292 9.49 -8.81 -5.07
CA CYS A 292 10.79 -9.22 -4.58
C CYS A 292 11.83 -9.12 -5.70
N PHE A 293 12.83 -8.25 -5.51
CA PHE A 293 13.90 -8.05 -6.50
C PHE A 293 15.04 -9.02 -6.26
N THR A 294 15.53 -9.63 -7.34
CA THR A 294 16.64 -10.60 -7.31
C THR A 294 17.87 -10.14 -8.10
N ASN A 295 17.80 -8.94 -8.67
CA ASN A 295 18.86 -8.34 -9.46
C ASN A 295 18.86 -6.82 -9.28
N THR A 296 19.98 -6.18 -9.60
CA THR A 296 20.18 -4.72 -9.51
C THR A 296 19.56 -3.94 -10.68
N SER A 297 19.12 -4.60 -11.75
CA SER A 297 18.51 -3.94 -12.92
C SER A 297 17.16 -3.27 -12.62
N MET A 298 16.58 -3.50 -11.43
CA MET A 298 15.23 -3.08 -11.02
C MET A 298 14.10 -3.54 -11.95
N ARG A 299 14.41 -4.36 -12.96
CA ARG A 299 13.45 -4.96 -13.90
C ARG A 299 13.22 -6.44 -13.63
N ALA A 300 14.20 -7.13 -13.04
CA ALA A 300 14.05 -8.52 -12.61
C ALA A 300 13.53 -8.56 -11.17
N TYR A 301 12.22 -8.75 -11.06
CA TYR A 301 11.53 -9.01 -9.81
C TYR A 301 10.50 -10.12 -10.01
N ARG A 302 10.11 -10.73 -8.90
CA ARG A 302 8.99 -11.67 -8.82
C ARG A 302 7.88 -11.05 -7.98
N SER A 303 6.65 -11.33 -8.35
CA SER A 303 5.48 -10.81 -7.63
C SER A 303 4.72 -11.95 -6.99
N TYR A 304 4.33 -11.79 -5.73
CA TYR A 304 3.65 -12.82 -4.98
C TYR A 304 2.40 -12.27 -4.31
N LEU A 305 1.40 -13.14 -4.20
CA LEU A 305 0.27 -12.95 -3.31
C LEU A 305 0.41 -13.95 -2.16
N LEU A 306 0.40 -13.44 -0.93
CA LEU A 306 0.53 -14.21 0.30
C LEU A 306 -0.78 -14.14 1.09
N ASN A 307 -1.38 -15.29 1.38
CA ASN A 307 -2.49 -15.39 2.31
C ASN A 307 -1.97 -15.37 3.74
N ARG A 308 -2.40 -14.37 4.53
CA ARG A 308 -1.88 -14.15 5.88
C ARG A 308 -2.31 -15.21 6.88
N GLN A 309 -3.45 -15.85 6.66
CA GLN A 309 -4.00 -16.87 7.56
C GLN A 309 -3.32 -18.21 7.37
N SER A 310 -3.23 -18.69 6.13
CA SER A 310 -2.61 -19.99 5.83
C SER A 310 -1.08 -19.90 5.71
N GLY A 311 -0.55 -18.72 5.38
CA GLY A 311 0.84 -18.54 5.00
C GLY A 311 1.16 -19.02 3.58
N ASN A 312 0.14 -19.39 2.80
CA ASN A 312 0.31 -19.83 1.41
C ASN A 312 0.75 -18.66 0.53
N GLN A 313 1.76 -18.91 -0.30
CA GLN A 313 2.31 -17.96 -1.25
C GLN A 313 2.08 -18.47 -2.67
N THR A 314 1.64 -17.58 -3.57
CA THR A 314 1.50 -17.85 -5.00
C THR A 314 2.29 -16.82 -5.79
N GLU A 315 3.09 -17.25 -6.76
CA GLU A 315 3.73 -16.36 -7.73
C GLU A 315 2.72 -15.92 -8.79
N LEU A 316 2.63 -14.61 -9.01
CA LEU A 316 1.70 -14.01 -9.95
C LEU A 316 2.34 -13.89 -11.34
N ASP A 317 1.70 -14.53 -12.31
CA ASP A 317 1.96 -14.28 -13.74
C ASP A 317 1.07 -13.15 -14.23
N PHE A 318 1.67 -12.09 -14.78
CA PHE A 318 0.97 -10.97 -15.42
C PHE A 318 0.98 -11.05 -16.95
N GLY A 319 1.33 -12.20 -17.51
CA GLY A 319 1.43 -12.42 -18.94
C GLY A 319 0.11 -12.18 -19.68
N MET A 320 0.20 -11.43 -20.78
CA MET A 320 -0.85 -11.26 -21.77
C MET A 320 -0.76 -12.31 -22.90
N GLY A 321 0.32 -13.10 -22.94
CA GLY A 321 0.67 -13.95 -24.08
C GLY A 321 1.63 -13.22 -25.04
N ALA A 322 2.25 -13.95 -25.98
CA ALA A 322 3.19 -13.40 -26.97
C ALA A 322 4.30 -12.50 -26.36
N ASP A 323 4.84 -12.90 -25.21
CA ASP A 323 5.87 -12.17 -24.44
C ASP A 323 5.47 -10.76 -23.96
N GLN A 324 4.17 -10.45 -23.95
CA GLN A 324 3.62 -9.22 -23.37
C GLN A 324 3.13 -9.45 -21.94
N THR A 325 3.16 -8.39 -21.13
CA THR A 325 2.69 -8.39 -19.74
C THR A 325 1.86 -7.13 -19.48
N PHE A 326 0.84 -7.24 -18.65
CA PHE A 326 0.09 -6.05 -18.21
C PHE A 326 1.02 -5.03 -17.53
N SER A 327 0.79 -3.76 -17.83
CA SER A 327 1.47 -2.60 -17.28
C SER A 327 0.58 -1.88 -16.29
N PHE A 328 0.86 -2.09 -15.01
CA PHE A 328 0.16 -1.43 -13.91
C PHE A 328 1.08 -1.18 -12.72
N ASP A 329 0.65 -0.29 -11.85
CA ASP A 329 1.30 0.00 -10.57
C ASP A 329 0.40 -0.42 -9.41
N VAL A 330 1.01 -1.10 -8.43
CA VAL A 330 0.32 -1.53 -7.21
C VAL A 330 0.50 -0.46 -6.13
N HIS A 331 -0.61 -0.01 -5.54
CA HIS A 331 -0.61 1.12 -4.60
C HIS A 331 -0.74 0.69 -3.16
N LEU A 332 -1.91 0.20 -2.80
CA LEU A 332 -2.31 -0.05 -1.42
C LEU A 332 -3.42 -1.10 -1.34
N TRP A 333 -3.71 -1.55 -0.13
CA TRP A 333 -4.97 -2.24 0.16
C TRP A 333 -5.96 -1.22 0.73
N HIS A 334 -7.15 -1.15 0.14
CA HIS A 334 -8.28 -0.42 0.70
C HIS A 334 -9.31 -1.46 1.11
N GLU A 335 -9.57 -1.55 2.41
CA GLU A 335 -10.30 -2.67 3.00
C GLU A 335 -9.65 -4.02 2.59
N ASN A 336 -10.38 -4.88 1.88
CA ASN A 336 -9.87 -6.16 1.36
C ASN A 336 -9.57 -6.13 -0.15
N GLN A 337 -9.47 -4.94 -0.75
CA GLN A 337 -9.25 -4.78 -2.18
C GLN A 337 -7.84 -4.25 -2.45
N LEU A 338 -7.10 -4.92 -3.33
CA LEU A 338 -5.83 -4.43 -3.82
C LEU A 338 -6.10 -3.34 -4.86
N VAL A 339 -5.59 -2.14 -4.62
CA VAL A 339 -5.76 -1.02 -5.54
C VAL A 339 -4.54 -0.93 -6.44
N ILE A 340 -4.80 -0.97 -7.75
CA ILE A 340 -3.79 -0.76 -8.79
C ILE A 340 -4.21 0.38 -9.72
N SER A 341 -3.25 1.01 -10.38
CA SER A 341 -3.53 1.87 -11.54
C SER A 341 -3.07 1.17 -12.80
N MET A 342 -3.96 1.10 -13.79
CA MET A 342 -3.70 0.45 -15.08
C MET A 342 -3.83 1.48 -16.21
N LEU A 343 -3.03 1.32 -17.27
CA LEU A 343 -3.19 2.11 -18.48
C LEU A 343 -4.60 1.91 -19.04
N SER A 344 -5.28 3.00 -19.39
CA SER A 344 -6.63 2.98 -19.98
C SER A 344 -6.77 1.97 -21.13
N SER A 345 -5.78 1.94 -22.03
CA SER A 345 -5.74 1.05 -23.19
C SER A 345 -5.65 -0.45 -22.85
N GLU A 346 -5.25 -0.82 -21.63
CA GLU A 346 -5.14 -2.23 -21.20
C GLU A 346 -6.37 -2.70 -20.42
N VAL A 347 -7.27 -1.78 -20.04
CA VAL A 347 -8.47 -2.13 -19.26
C VAL A 347 -9.38 -3.05 -20.06
N GLY A 348 -9.69 -2.72 -21.33
CA GLY A 348 -10.52 -3.59 -22.18
C GLY A 348 -9.94 -5.00 -22.35
N GLU A 349 -8.62 -5.11 -22.48
CA GLU A 349 -7.94 -6.40 -22.60
C GLU A 349 -8.01 -7.24 -21.32
N LEU A 350 -7.99 -6.61 -20.14
CA LEU A 350 -8.30 -7.29 -18.88
C LEU A 350 -9.76 -7.76 -18.84
N LEU A 351 -10.70 -6.87 -19.17
CA LEU A 351 -12.14 -7.18 -19.09
C LEU A 351 -12.55 -8.31 -20.05
N ASN A 352 -11.91 -8.41 -21.22
CA ASN A 352 -12.12 -9.51 -22.17
C ASN A 352 -11.73 -10.90 -21.62
N ARG A 353 -10.99 -10.94 -20.51
CA ARG A 353 -10.51 -12.17 -19.85
C ARG A 353 -11.21 -12.43 -18.52
N LEU A 354 -12.17 -11.58 -18.15
CA LEU A 354 -13.02 -11.73 -16.98
C LEU A 354 -14.44 -12.06 -17.43
N ASP A 355 -15.17 -12.80 -16.59
CA ASP A 355 -16.60 -12.97 -16.78
C ASP A 355 -17.32 -11.63 -16.52
N GLU A 356 -18.46 -11.39 -17.20
CA GLU A 356 -19.21 -10.12 -17.09
C GLU A 356 -19.63 -9.79 -15.66
N ASP A 357 -19.84 -10.79 -14.81
CA ASP A 357 -20.21 -10.56 -13.41
C ASP A 357 -18.99 -10.22 -12.54
N GLN A 358 -17.76 -10.48 -13.00
CA GLN A 358 -16.53 -10.23 -12.24
C GLN A 358 -16.11 -8.77 -12.18
N TYR A 359 -16.74 -7.87 -12.95
CA TYR A 359 -16.35 -6.47 -12.93
C TYR A 359 -17.54 -5.51 -12.92
N SER A 360 -17.27 -4.30 -12.45
CA SER A 360 -18.25 -3.21 -12.43
C SER A 360 -17.53 -1.87 -12.54
N PHE A 361 -18.20 -0.90 -13.16
CA PHE A 361 -17.75 0.48 -13.21
C PHE A 361 -18.43 1.30 -12.11
N GLU A 362 -17.67 2.18 -11.47
CA GLU A 362 -18.16 3.05 -10.40
C GLU A 362 -18.36 4.48 -10.92
N GLY A 363 -19.32 5.19 -10.31
CA GLY A 363 -19.66 6.55 -10.70
C GLY A 363 -20.19 6.65 -12.13
N GLU A 364 -19.64 7.57 -12.91
CA GLU A 364 -19.95 7.77 -14.33
C GLU A 364 -19.02 6.97 -15.26
N SER A 365 -18.13 6.14 -14.71
CA SER A 365 -17.16 5.39 -15.50
C SER A 365 -17.85 4.39 -16.44
N SER A 366 -17.27 4.22 -17.63
CA SER A 366 -17.63 3.17 -18.59
C SER A 366 -16.37 2.74 -19.34
N LEU A 367 -16.44 1.61 -20.05
CA LEU A 367 -15.30 1.14 -20.83
C LEU A 367 -14.90 2.17 -21.89
N ASP A 368 -15.86 2.69 -22.66
CA ASP A 368 -15.63 3.70 -23.69
C ASP A 368 -14.95 4.95 -23.12
N MET A 369 -15.41 5.42 -21.95
CA MET A 369 -14.82 6.59 -21.28
C MET A 369 -13.39 6.31 -20.83
N VAL A 370 -13.16 5.16 -20.20
CA VAL A 370 -11.83 4.77 -19.71
C VAL A 370 -10.86 4.61 -20.87
N GLU A 371 -11.21 3.90 -21.93
CA GLU A 371 -10.32 3.67 -23.09
C GLU A 371 -10.04 4.95 -23.88
N SER A 372 -10.97 5.91 -23.88
CA SER A 372 -10.77 7.22 -24.52
C SER A 372 -9.88 8.17 -23.73
N SER A 373 -9.58 7.85 -22.46
CA SER A 373 -8.85 8.70 -21.53
C SER A 373 -7.33 8.44 -21.58
N GLU A 374 -6.51 9.48 -21.52
CA GLU A 374 -5.07 9.42 -21.29
C GLU A 374 -4.74 9.13 -19.82
N ASN A 375 -5.65 9.47 -18.89
CA ASN A 375 -5.49 9.13 -17.48
C ASN A 375 -5.60 7.61 -17.25
N PRO A 376 -4.79 7.03 -16.35
CA PRO A 376 -4.95 5.65 -15.95
C PRO A 376 -6.24 5.45 -15.17
N ALA A 377 -6.80 4.24 -15.25
CA ALA A 377 -7.92 3.82 -14.41
C ALA A 377 -7.43 3.21 -13.10
N LEU A 378 -8.18 3.42 -12.03
CA LEU A 378 -7.98 2.71 -10.77
C LEU A 378 -8.83 1.45 -10.74
N LEU A 379 -8.19 0.33 -10.42
CA LEU A 379 -8.84 -0.98 -10.29
C LEU A 379 -8.73 -1.42 -8.83
N PHE A 380 -9.89 -1.71 -8.23
CA PHE A 380 -9.99 -2.28 -6.89
C PHE A 380 -10.27 -3.77 -7.02
N ILE A 381 -9.25 -4.58 -6.81
CA ILE A 381 -9.26 -6.01 -7.08
C ILE A 381 -9.49 -6.77 -5.78
N THR A 382 -10.55 -7.58 -5.77
CA THR A 382 -10.80 -8.59 -4.74
C THR A 382 -10.31 -9.93 -5.27
N PHE A 383 -9.49 -10.62 -4.49
CA PHE A 383 -8.99 -11.95 -4.84
C PHE A 383 -9.84 -13.05 -4.19
N LYS A 384 -9.90 -14.21 -4.85
CA LYS A 384 -10.55 -15.41 -4.31
C LYS A 384 -9.85 -15.86 -3.02
N ASN A 385 -10.63 -16.16 -1.98
CA ASN A 385 -10.09 -16.59 -0.67
C ASN A 385 -9.41 -17.98 -0.69
N THR A 386 -9.67 -18.79 -1.72
CA THR A 386 -9.20 -20.19 -1.82
C THR A 386 -7.81 -20.33 -2.44
N LEU A 387 -6.86 -19.43 -2.13
CA LEU A 387 -5.46 -19.64 -2.48
C LEU A 387 -4.91 -20.85 -1.68
N ASN A 388 -5.17 -22.05 -2.20
CA ASN A 388 -4.79 -23.34 -1.62
C ASN A 388 -3.32 -23.65 -1.85
#